data_AF-X1S8F8-F1
#
_entry.id   AF-X1S8F8-F1
#
_cell.length_a   1.000
_cell.length_b   1.000
_cell.length_c   1.000
_cell.angle_alpha   90.00
_cell.angle_beta   90.00
_cell.angle_gamma   90.00
#
_symmetry.space_group_name_H-M   'P 1'
#
loop_
_entity.id
_entity.type
_entity.pdbx_description
1 polymer ?
#
loop_
_entity_poly.entity_id
_entity_poly.type
_entity_poly.pdbx_seq_one_letter_code
_entity_poly.pdbx_strand_id
1 'polypeptide(L)'
;MNRKISKTIMKLTSIAMVLAWTFTGPAQAKIETVKGPTFNLTARDGYITTPDGGSYLMWGYALNGGTMQYPGPTMDVNEGDTVTVNLTNQLNVPVSIVFPGNVGVTAAGDSDGLLTKEADPND
;
A
#
# COMPACT_ATOMS: atom_id res chain seq x y z
N MET A 1 56.40 -22.16 -11.44
CA MET A 1 56.11 -20.71 -11.51
C MET A 1 54.62 -20.40 -11.28
N ASN A 2 53.92 -21.12 -10.37
CA ASN A 2 52.43 -21.13 -10.35
C ASN A 2 51.77 -20.79 -8.99
N ARG A 3 52.55 -20.46 -7.94
CA ARG A 3 51.99 -20.17 -6.59
C ARG A 3 51.38 -18.77 -6.47
N LYS A 4 51.72 -17.82 -7.36
CA LYS A 4 51.19 -16.44 -7.31
C LYS A 4 49.79 -16.34 -7.91
N ILE A 5 49.51 -17.06 -9.00
CA ILE A 5 48.21 -17.02 -9.72
C ILE A 5 47.09 -17.69 -8.89
N SER A 6 47.38 -18.82 -8.23
CA SER A 6 46.43 -19.51 -7.33
C SER A 6 46.02 -18.63 -6.13
N LYS A 7 46.95 -17.87 -5.56
CA LYS A 7 46.67 -16.98 -4.41
C LYS A 7 45.84 -15.75 -4.79
N THR A 8 45.99 -15.23 -6.01
CA THR A 8 45.20 -14.09 -6.49
C THR A 8 43.76 -14.50 -6.81
N ILE A 9 43.56 -15.68 -7.43
CA ILE A 9 42.22 -16.24 -7.70
C ILE A 9 41.48 -16.57 -6.39
N MET A 10 42.19 -17.09 -5.39
CA MET A 10 41.62 -17.39 -4.07
C MET A 10 41.28 -16.11 -3.28
N LYS A 11 42.01 -15.01 -3.46
CA LYS A 11 41.70 -13.72 -2.83
C LYS A 11 40.51 -13.01 -3.49
N LEU A 12 40.38 -13.06 -4.81
CA LEU A 12 39.23 -12.44 -5.51
C LEU A 12 37.91 -13.15 -5.23
N THR A 13 37.92 -14.48 -5.15
CA THR A 13 36.73 -15.28 -4.77
C THR A 13 36.31 -15.02 -3.33
N SER A 14 37.27 -14.80 -2.42
CA SER A 14 36.99 -14.45 -1.02
C SER A 14 36.29 -13.08 -0.88
N ILE A 15 36.69 -12.08 -1.69
CA ILE A 15 36.08 -10.74 -1.66
C ILE A 15 34.65 -10.75 -2.25
N ALA A 16 34.43 -11.51 -3.33
CA ALA A 16 33.10 -11.65 -3.92
C ALA A 16 32.09 -12.37 -3.00
N MET A 17 32.56 -13.33 -2.20
CA MET A 17 31.71 -14.08 -1.27
C MET A 17 31.35 -13.27 0.00
N VAL A 18 32.25 -12.39 0.46
CA VAL A 18 31.97 -11.47 1.58
C VAL A 18 30.98 -10.36 1.17
N LEU A 19 31.02 -9.89 -0.08
CA LEU A 19 30.06 -8.89 -0.59
C LEU A 19 28.64 -9.47 -0.75
N ALA A 20 28.51 -10.79 -0.89
CA ALA A 20 27.22 -11.48 -0.93
C ALA A 20 26.59 -11.69 0.47
N TRP A 21 27.30 -11.40 1.55
CA TRP A 21 26.86 -11.65 2.94
C TRP A 21 26.47 -10.38 3.71
N THR A 22 26.61 -9.18 3.14
CA THR A 22 26.45 -7.92 3.93
C THR A 22 25.12 -7.18 3.75
N PHE A 23 24.06 -7.84 3.26
CA PHE A 23 22.72 -7.24 3.24
C PHE A 23 21.67 -8.17 3.87
N THR A 24 21.90 -8.57 5.12
CA THR A 24 20.82 -9.03 6.01
C THR A 24 20.37 -7.86 6.89
N GLY A 25 19.60 -6.94 6.31
CA GLY A 25 18.86 -5.98 7.12
C GLY A 25 17.79 -6.70 7.96
N PRO A 26 17.53 -6.29 9.21
CA PRO A 26 16.42 -6.86 9.97
C PRO A 26 15.12 -6.66 9.20
N ALA A 27 14.44 -7.77 8.89
CA ALA A 27 13.05 -7.74 8.43
C ALA A 27 12.18 -7.28 9.61
N GLN A 28 11.86 -5.99 9.65
CA GLN A 28 10.91 -5.48 10.63
C GLN A 28 9.50 -5.78 10.16
N ALA A 29 8.71 -6.49 10.98
CA ALA A 29 7.27 -6.59 10.80
C ALA A 29 6.63 -5.25 11.17
N LYS A 30 6.72 -4.27 10.26
CA LYS A 30 6.08 -2.97 10.40
C LYS A 30 4.87 -2.93 9.47
N ILE A 31 3.73 -2.48 9.98
CA ILE A 31 2.61 -2.09 9.11
C ILE A 31 3.05 -0.83 8.35
N GLU A 32 2.98 -0.88 7.03
CA GLU A 32 3.20 0.32 6.23
C GLU A 32 2.04 1.29 6.48
N THR A 33 2.38 2.48 6.99
CA THR A 33 1.41 3.53 7.31
C THR A 33 1.68 4.76 6.48
N VAL A 34 0.63 5.52 6.21
CA VAL A 34 0.68 6.82 5.53
C VAL A 34 0.42 7.89 6.57
N LYS A 35 1.26 8.94 6.62
CA LYS A 35 1.05 10.05 7.54
C LYS A 35 0.06 11.06 6.98
N GLY A 36 -0.88 11.48 7.83
CA GLY A 36 -1.90 12.47 7.50
C GLY A 36 -1.42 13.92 7.60
N PRO A 37 -2.37 14.89 7.61
CA PRO A 37 -3.82 14.69 7.81
C PRO A 37 -4.62 14.47 6.51
N THR A 38 -3.98 14.54 5.33
CA THR A 38 -4.67 14.39 4.04
C THR A 38 -4.28 13.11 3.34
N PHE A 39 -5.28 12.38 2.85
CA PHE A 39 -5.11 11.10 2.17
C PHE A 39 -5.89 11.10 0.85
N ASN A 40 -5.24 10.65 -0.23
CA ASN A 40 -5.92 10.41 -1.50
C ASN A 40 -6.07 8.92 -1.70
N LEU A 41 -7.30 8.45 -1.63
CA LEU A 41 -7.66 7.06 -1.82
C LEU A 41 -8.33 6.88 -3.18
N THR A 42 -8.14 5.70 -3.75
CA THR A 42 -8.80 5.30 -4.99
C THR A 42 -9.54 4.00 -4.76
N ALA A 43 -10.85 3.98 -4.95
CA ALA A 43 -11.61 2.74 -5.03
C ALA A 43 -11.33 2.09 -6.38
N ARG A 44 -10.79 0.87 -6.37
CA ARG A 44 -10.44 0.15 -7.60
C ARG A 44 -10.44 -1.36 -7.38
N ASP A 45 -10.44 -2.10 -8.47
CA ASP A 45 -10.26 -3.54 -8.44
C ASP A 45 -8.77 -3.93 -8.33
N GLY A 46 -8.56 -5.17 -7.88
CA GLY A 46 -7.28 -5.85 -7.89
C GLY A 46 -7.43 -7.32 -7.55
N TYR A 47 -6.31 -8.04 -7.45
CA TYR A 47 -6.30 -9.47 -7.22
C TYR A 47 -5.57 -9.84 -5.93
N ILE A 48 -6.17 -10.74 -5.15
CA ILE A 48 -5.51 -11.39 -4.01
C ILE A 48 -5.14 -12.80 -4.43
N THR A 49 -3.84 -13.11 -4.43
CA THR A 49 -3.33 -14.45 -4.74
C THR A 49 -3.30 -15.34 -3.50
N THR A 50 -3.73 -16.58 -3.63
CA THR A 50 -3.67 -17.57 -2.56
C THR A 50 -2.46 -18.51 -2.69
N PRO A 51 -2.02 -19.15 -1.60
CA PRO A 51 -0.80 -19.98 -1.60
C PRO A 51 -0.84 -21.19 -2.53
N ASP A 52 -2.04 -21.62 -2.91
CA ASP A 52 -2.30 -22.70 -3.86
C ASP A 52 -2.29 -22.24 -5.34
N GLY A 53 -1.97 -20.98 -5.60
CA GLY A 53 -1.97 -20.39 -6.94
C GLY A 53 -3.32 -19.86 -7.41
N GLY A 54 -4.34 -19.86 -6.54
CA GLY A 54 -5.61 -19.18 -6.79
C GLY A 54 -5.47 -17.65 -6.84
N SER A 55 -6.48 -16.99 -7.42
CA SER A 55 -6.53 -15.53 -7.50
C SER A 55 -7.98 -15.05 -7.41
N TYR A 56 -8.25 -14.15 -6.47
CA TYR A 56 -9.57 -13.60 -6.22
C TYR A 56 -9.61 -12.15 -6.69
N LEU A 57 -10.52 -11.85 -7.63
CA LEU A 57 -10.85 -10.47 -7.98
C LEU A 57 -11.58 -9.84 -6.79
N MET A 58 -11.08 -8.69 -6.34
CA MET A 58 -11.55 -7.98 -5.17
C MET A 58 -11.59 -6.48 -5.47
N TRP A 59 -12.46 -5.77 -4.77
CA TRP A 59 -12.45 -4.31 -4.72
C TRP A 59 -11.86 -3.85 -3.40
N GLY A 60 -11.12 -2.74 -3.44
CA GLY A 60 -10.54 -2.15 -2.25
C GLY A 60 -10.03 -0.75 -2.51
N TYR A 61 -9.41 -0.18 -1.48
CA TYR A 61 -8.81 1.14 -1.58
C TYR A 61 -7.32 1.02 -1.92
N ALA A 62 -6.86 1.90 -2.78
CA ALA A 62 -5.45 2.12 -3.06
C ALA A 62 -5.03 3.52 -2.61
N LEU A 63 -3.77 3.68 -2.27
CA LEU A 63 -3.19 4.99 -2.00
C LEU A 63 -2.71 5.64 -3.30
N ASN A 64 -3.10 6.89 -3.56
CA ASN A 64 -2.64 7.70 -4.69
C ASN A 64 -2.71 6.97 -6.06
N GLY A 65 -3.80 6.25 -6.34
CA GLY A 65 -3.96 5.48 -7.58
C GLY A 65 -3.04 4.27 -7.73
N GLY A 66 -2.33 3.88 -6.66
CA GLY A 66 -1.48 2.70 -6.62
C GLY A 66 -2.26 1.37 -6.67
N THR A 67 -1.62 0.29 -6.25
CA THR A 67 -2.26 -1.04 -6.22
C THR A 67 -3.35 -1.10 -5.15
N MET A 68 -4.46 -1.77 -5.46
CA MET A 68 -5.51 -2.10 -4.49
C MET A 68 -4.93 -2.87 -3.30
N GLN A 69 -5.34 -2.49 -2.09
CA GLN A 69 -4.92 -3.15 -0.85
C GLN A 69 -6.13 -3.77 -0.14
N TYR A 70 -5.90 -4.96 0.42
CA TYR A 70 -6.84 -5.62 1.33
C TYR A 70 -6.10 -6.16 2.56
N PRO A 71 -6.38 -5.67 3.78
CA PRO A 71 -7.17 -4.47 4.09
C PRO A 71 -6.63 -3.20 3.40
N GLY A 72 -7.42 -2.13 3.34
CA GLY A 72 -7.00 -0.86 2.74
C GLY A 72 -5.84 -0.16 3.47
N PRO A 73 -5.32 0.96 2.91
CA PRO A 73 -4.17 1.67 3.48
C PRO A 73 -4.36 2.07 4.95
N THR A 74 -3.32 1.88 5.76
CA THR A 74 -3.34 2.30 7.17
C THR A 74 -2.98 3.78 7.29
N MET A 75 -3.90 4.58 7.80
CA MET A 75 -3.72 6.02 8.03
C MET A 75 -3.17 6.27 9.45
N ASP A 76 -2.09 7.06 9.54
CA ASP A 76 -1.45 7.52 10.77
C ASP A 76 -1.77 9.01 10.96
N VAL A 77 -2.54 9.32 11.99
CA VAL A 77 -3.08 10.66 12.30
C VAL A 77 -2.93 10.95 13.79
N ASN A 78 -2.91 12.22 14.19
CA ASN A 78 -2.93 12.59 15.60
C ASN A 78 -4.37 12.89 16.06
N GLU A 79 -4.61 12.72 17.36
CA GLU A 79 -5.87 13.14 17.96
C GLU A 79 -6.07 14.65 17.82
N GLY A 80 -7.30 15.06 17.51
CA GLY A 80 -7.67 16.46 17.31
C GLY A 80 -7.39 17.00 15.90
N ASP A 81 -6.68 16.25 15.05
CA ASP A 81 -6.46 16.64 13.67
C ASP A 81 -7.77 16.61 12.87
N THR A 82 -7.98 17.63 12.03
CA THR A 82 -8.98 17.56 10.96
C THR A 82 -8.39 16.75 9.81
N VAL A 83 -8.94 15.56 9.59
CA VAL A 83 -8.47 14.62 8.55
C VAL A 83 -9.29 14.82 7.27
N THR A 84 -8.61 14.95 6.14
CA THR A 84 -9.22 15.04 4.82
C THR A 84 -8.95 13.77 4.04
N VAL A 85 -10.00 13.10 3.58
CA VAL A 85 -9.88 11.95 2.67
C VAL A 85 -10.53 12.31 1.34
N ASN A 86 -9.72 12.36 0.28
CA ASN A 86 -10.19 12.49 -1.09
C ASN A 86 -10.36 11.09 -1.65
N LEU A 87 -11.55 10.77 -2.16
CA LEU A 87 -11.86 9.47 -2.75
C LEU A 87 -12.12 9.63 -4.25
N THR A 88 -11.29 9.00 -5.07
CA THR A 88 -11.49 8.83 -6.52
C THR A 88 -12.07 7.45 -6.78
N ASN A 89 -13.02 7.31 -7.69
CA ASN A 89 -13.67 6.04 -7.96
C ASN A 89 -13.33 5.52 -9.36
N GLN A 90 -12.54 4.45 -9.44
CA GLN A 90 -12.19 3.79 -10.71
C GLN A 90 -13.00 2.51 -10.96
N LEU A 91 -14.04 2.26 -10.16
CA LEU A 91 -14.97 1.15 -10.38
C LEU A 91 -16.12 1.58 -11.30
N ASN A 92 -16.83 0.60 -11.83
CA ASN A 92 -17.99 0.82 -12.71
C ASN A 92 -19.32 0.95 -11.93
N VAL A 93 -19.25 1.14 -10.62
CA VAL A 93 -20.41 1.33 -9.72
C VAL A 93 -20.12 2.48 -8.75
N PRO A 94 -21.15 3.22 -8.29
CA PRO A 94 -20.96 4.23 -7.25
C PRO A 94 -20.36 3.62 -5.99
N VAL A 95 -19.50 4.39 -5.31
CA VAL A 95 -18.86 3.97 -4.06
C VAL A 95 -18.94 5.05 -3.00
N SER A 96 -18.96 4.63 -1.75
CA SER A 96 -18.90 5.50 -0.59
C SER A 96 -17.95 4.94 0.46
N ILE A 97 -17.49 5.82 1.37
CA ILE A 97 -16.63 5.45 2.50
C ILE A 97 -17.22 6.00 3.79
N VAL A 98 -17.18 5.19 4.86
CA VAL A 98 -17.64 5.57 6.19
C VAL A 98 -16.48 5.50 7.19
N PHE A 99 -16.48 6.38 8.18
CA PHE A 99 -15.49 6.45 9.26
C PHE A 99 -16.17 6.24 10.62
N PRO A 100 -16.38 4.98 11.06
CA PRO A 100 -17.07 4.69 12.31
C PRO A 100 -16.28 5.19 13.52
N GLY A 101 -16.98 5.75 14.51
CA GLY A 101 -16.37 6.22 15.76
C GLY A 101 -15.73 7.61 15.68
N ASN A 102 -15.58 8.18 14.48
CA ASN A 102 -15.19 9.57 14.30
C ASN A 102 -16.42 10.49 14.42
N VAL A 103 -16.24 11.64 15.07
CA VAL A 103 -17.28 12.66 15.23
C VAL A 103 -17.09 13.79 14.22
N GLY A 104 -18.19 14.40 13.77
CA GLY A 104 -18.12 15.55 12.86
C GLY A 104 -17.69 15.22 11.42
N VAL A 105 -17.86 13.96 10.97
CA VAL A 105 -17.58 13.58 9.59
C VAL A 105 -18.55 14.31 8.66
N THR A 106 -17.99 15.08 7.74
CA THR A 106 -18.73 15.74 6.66
C THR A 106 -18.26 15.17 5.33
N ALA A 107 -19.15 15.10 4.34
CA ALA A 107 -18.85 14.56 3.03
C ALA A 107 -19.40 15.46 1.93
N ALA A 108 -18.63 15.59 0.86
CA ALA A 108 -19.03 16.14 -0.42
C ALA A 108 -18.70 15.09 -1.49
N GLY A 109 -19.57 14.97 -2.48
CA GLY A 109 -19.47 14.01 -3.58
C GLY A 109 -20.59 14.27 -4.59
N ASP A 110 -20.65 13.46 -5.62
CA ASP A 110 -21.54 13.65 -6.77
C ASP A 110 -23.01 13.46 -6.40
N SER A 111 -23.30 12.37 -5.68
CA SER A 111 -24.65 11.92 -5.39
C SER A 111 -24.86 11.60 -3.90
N ASP A 112 -26.12 11.64 -3.45
CA ASP A 112 -26.49 11.23 -2.09
C ASP A 112 -26.60 9.71 -2.01
N GLY A 113 -25.74 9.08 -1.20
CA GLY A 113 -25.84 7.66 -0.85
C GLY A 113 -26.67 7.40 0.41
N LEU A 114 -26.82 6.13 0.77
CA LEU A 114 -27.65 5.72 1.91
C LEU A 114 -27.15 6.25 3.27
N LEU A 115 -25.82 6.31 3.44
CA LEU A 115 -25.19 6.69 4.72
C LEU A 115 -24.32 7.95 4.60
N THR A 116 -23.81 8.25 3.40
CA THR A 116 -22.87 9.34 3.11
C THR A 116 -22.93 9.65 1.61
N LYS A 117 -22.14 10.62 1.13
CA LYS A 117 -22.01 10.94 -0.29
C LYS A 117 -21.33 9.81 -1.06
N GLU A 118 -21.75 9.63 -2.32
CA GLU A 118 -21.13 8.69 -3.25
C GLU A 118 -20.25 9.44 -4.26
N ALA A 119 -19.17 8.79 -4.66
CA ALA A 119 -18.39 9.14 -5.84
C ALA A 119 -18.89 8.28 -7.00
N ASP A 120 -19.30 8.92 -8.09
CA ASP A 120 -19.87 8.25 -9.25
C ASP A 120 -18.79 7.42 -9.98
N PRO A 121 -19.17 6.47 -10.86
CA PRO A 121 -18.21 5.66 -11.58
C PRO A 121 -17.24 6.47 -12.46
N ASN A 122 -15.93 6.27 -12.28
CA ASN A 122 -14.84 6.92 -13.03
C ASN A 122 -14.70 8.44 -12.82
N ASP A 123 -15.06 8.93 -11.63
CA ASP A 123 -14.72 10.28 -11.14
C ASP A 123 -13.30 10.33 -10.52
#